data_AF-A0A813FWM9-F1
#
_entry.id   AF-A0A813FWM9-F1
#
_cell.length_a   1.000
_cell.length_b   1.000
_cell.length_c   1.000
_cell.angle_alpha   90.00
_cell.angle_beta   90.00
_cell.angle_gamma   90.00
#
_symmetry.space_group_name_H-M   'P 1'
#
loop_
_entity.id
_entity.type
_entity.pdbx_description
1 polymer ?
#
loop_
_entity_poly.entity_id
_entity_poly.type
_entity_poly.pdbx_seq_one_letter_code
_entity_poly.pdbx_strand_id
1 'polypeptide(L)'
;FASAESGEQPISFTRILRTACQEEYDALLLSPGTKKSEDRNSADQRTETLVALCTFFGKLYVRHLLLLKVVEYVVRDLLWPRRGLPETAHVDCVCQLLGEIMAAMNSSKEGSFLDQVLVRLAHLKDVLVLDPEQNPFIGSEGTRCQIEHLLELRGKRLFNAET
;
A
#
# COMPACT_ATOMS: atom_id res chain seq x y z
N PHE A 1 -7.82 53.35 8.49
CA PHE A 1 -7.41 52.09 9.13
C PHE A 1 -7.87 50.94 8.25
N ALA A 2 -6.92 50.19 7.69
CA ALA A 2 -7.19 49.03 6.84
C ALA A 2 -7.32 47.79 7.74
N SER A 3 -8.45 47.08 7.63
CA SER A 3 -8.59 45.74 8.21
C SER A 3 -8.14 44.72 7.17
N ALA A 4 -7.14 43.93 7.54
CA ALA A 4 -6.65 42.80 6.76
C ALA A 4 -7.73 41.73 6.66
N GLU A 5 -8.21 41.47 5.44
CA GLU A 5 -8.94 40.26 5.13
C GLU A 5 -7.99 39.07 5.29
N SER A 6 -8.30 38.22 6.27
CA SER A 6 -7.65 36.94 6.48
C SER A 6 -7.72 36.11 5.20
N GLY A 7 -6.56 35.91 4.56
CA GLY A 7 -6.37 35.12 3.35
C GLY A 7 -6.64 33.64 3.59
N GLU A 8 -7.92 33.27 3.66
CA GLU A 8 -8.36 31.89 3.70
C GLU A 8 -8.09 31.26 2.33
N GLN A 9 -7.07 30.40 2.27
CA GLN A 9 -6.74 29.64 1.06
C GLN A 9 -8.00 28.92 0.57
N PRO A 10 -8.39 29.06 -0.71
CA PRO A 10 -9.62 28.47 -1.22
C PRO A 10 -9.62 26.96 -0.96
N ILE A 11 -10.73 26.47 -0.40
CA ILE A 11 -10.93 25.05 -0.13
C ILE A 11 -10.93 24.30 -1.48
N SER A 12 -9.86 23.54 -1.73
CA SER A 12 -9.77 22.67 -2.91
C SER A 12 -10.38 21.31 -2.61
N PHE A 13 -11.14 20.77 -3.56
CA PHE A 13 -11.65 19.40 -3.52
C PHE A 13 -10.54 18.38 -3.24
N THR A 14 -9.34 18.59 -3.79
CA THR A 14 -8.17 17.72 -3.56
C THR A 14 -7.72 17.73 -2.09
N ARG A 15 -7.86 18.87 -1.39
CA ARG A 15 -7.56 18.96 0.03
C ARG A 15 -8.56 18.14 0.85
N ILE A 16 -9.86 18.28 0.57
CA ILE A 16 -10.92 17.52 1.23
C ILE A 16 -10.73 16.02 1.00
N LEU A 17 -10.53 15.62 -0.25
CA LEU A 17 -10.34 14.21 -0.61
C LEU A 17 -9.14 13.60 0.12
N ARG A 18 -8.01 14.30 0.14
CA ARG A 18 -6.80 13.83 0.85
C ARG A 18 -7.03 13.73 2.35
N THR A 19 -7.68 14.73 2.96
CA THR A 19 -8.00 14.70 4.39
C THR A 19 -8.89 13.52 4.74
N ALA A 20 -9.97 13.29 3.97
CA ALA A 20 -10.85 12.14 4.18
C ALA A 20 -10.11 10.80 4.01
N CYS A 21 -9.28 10.66 2.98
CA CYS A 21 -8.46 9.46 2.78
C CYS A 21 -7.50 9.19 3.94
N GLN A 22 -6.89 10.25 4.48
CA GLN A 22 -5.99 10.15 5.61
C GLN A 22 -6.73 9.75 6.88
N GLU A 23 -7.87 10.39 7.18
CA GLU A 23 -8.69 10.09 8.35
C GLU A 23 -9.16 8.63 8.36
N GLU A 24 -9.63 8.12 7.21
CA GLU A 24 -10.02 6.71 7.08
C GLU A 24 -8.84 5.75 7.26
N TYR A 25 -7.68 6.07 6.67
CA TYR A 25 -6.47 5.24 6.81
C TYR A 25 -5.97 5.20 8.27
N ASP A 26 -5.90 6.36 8.91
CA ASP A 26 -5.47 6.49 10.30
C ASP A 26 -6.46 5.79 11.24
N ALA A 27 -7.77 5.86 10.97
CA ALA A 27 -8.77 5.13 11.75
C ALA A 27 -8.61 3.61 11.64
N LEU A 28 -8.23 3.08 10.47
CA LEU A 28 -8.01 1.65 10.28
C LEU A 28 -6.73 1.13 10.97
N LEU A 29 -5.67 1.93 11.01
CA LEU A 29 -4.35 1.49 11.51
C LEU A 29 -4.03 1.95 12.93
N LEU A 30 -4.49 3.13 13.35
CA LEU A 30 -4.14 3.75 14.63
C LEU A 30 -5.21 3.56 15.71
N SER A 31 -6.41 3.05 15.39
CA SER A 31 -7.49 2.89 16.37
C SER A 31 -7.00 2.11 17.60
N PRO A 32 -6.77 2.79 18.74
CA PRO A 32 -6.21 2.17 19.93
C PRO A 32 -7.36 1.51 20.67
N GLY A 33 -7.62 0.24 20.34
CA GLY A 33 -8.57 -0.58 21.07
C GLY A 33 -9.71 -1.11 20.21
N THR A 34 -9.48 -2.26 19.61
CA THR A 34 -10.02 -3.43 20.28
C THR A 34 -8.84 -4.33 20.62
N LYS A 35 -8.63 -4.61 21.91
CA LYS A 35 -8.08 -5.89 22.35
C LYS A 35 -8.58 -6.93 21.35
N LYS A 36 -7.70 -7.71 20.69
CA LYS A 36 -8.03 -8.89 19.87
C LYS A 36 -9.53 -9.16 19.96
N SER A 37 -10.33 -8.51 19.12
CA SER A 37 -11.77 -8.71 19.22
C SER A 37 -11.92 -10.16 18.81
N GLU A 38 -12.28 -11.02 19.76
CA GLU A 38 -12.38 -12.47 19.56
C GLU A 38 -13.42 -12.79 18.45
N ASP A 39 -14.17 -11.78 18.01
CA ASP A 39 -14.94 -11.77 16.77
C ASP A 39 -14.05 -11.71 15.53
N ARG A 40 -13.78 -12.88 14.96
CA ARG A 40 -13.16 -13.05 13.62
C ARG A 40 -13.81 -12.14 12.56
N ASN A 41 -15.14 -11.98 12.60
CA ASN A 41 -15.87 -11.09 11.68
C ASN A 41 -15.35 -9.64 11.70
N SER A 42 -14.91 -9.14 12.84
CA SER A 42 -14.41 -7.76 12.96
C SER A 42 -13.00 -7.58 12.38
N ALA A 43 -12.17 -8.63 12.43
CA ALA A 43 -10.81 -8.62 11.87
C ALA A 43 -10.85 -8.77 10.34
N ASP A 44 -11.70 -9.66 9.83
CA ASP A 44 -11.90 -9.86 8.40
C ASP A 44 -12.44 -8.57 7.74
N GLN A 45 -13.42 -7.91 8.37
CA GLN A 45 -13.98 -6.68 7.85
C GLN A 45 -12.99 -5.51 7.82
N ARG A 46 -12.09 -5.41 8.81
CA ARG A 46 -11.01 -4.41 8.79
C ARG A 46 -10.04 -4.66 7.63
N THR A 47 -9.71 -5.93 7.41
CA THR A 47 -8.84 -6.35 6.31
C THR A 47 -9.45 -6.03 4.96
N GLU A 48 -10.72 -6.36 4.74
CA GLU A 48 -11.46 -6.03 3.51
C GLU A 48 -11.51 -4.52 3.28
N THR A 49 -11.73 -3.74 4.33
CA THR A 49 -11.78 -2.27 4.26
C THR A 49 -10.42 -1.69 3.89
N LEU A 50 -9.33 -2.21 4.49
CA LEU A 50 -7.97 -1.82 4.16
C LEU A 50 -7.64 -2.12 2.69
N VAL A 51 -8.02 -3.30 2.20
CA VAL A 51 -7.85 -3.71 0.79
C VAL A 51 -8.62 -2.78 -0.15
N ALA A 52 -9.87 -2.45 0.17
CA ALA A 52 -10.67 -1.51 -0.60
C ALA A 52 -10.03 -0.11 -0.63
N LEU A 53 -9.47 0.35 0.49
CA LEU A 53 -8.82 1.65 0.60
C LEU A 53 -7.49 1.69 -0.19
N CYS A 54 -6.64 0.65 -0.09
CA CYS A 54 -5.44 0.50 -0.94
C CYS A 54 -5.82 0.55 -2.43
N THR A 55 -6.85 -0.20 -2.83
CA THR A 55 -7.33 -0.25 -4.22
C THR A 55 -7.81 1.13 -4.68
N PHE A 56 -8.52 1.85 -3.80
CA PHE A 56 -8.96 3.21 -4.07
C PHE A 56 -7.77 4.18 -4.23
N PHE A 57 -6.75 4.09 -3.38
CA PHE A 57 -5.52 4.88 -3.50
C PHE A 57 -4.80 4.63 -4.82
N GLY A 58 -4.74 3.38 -5.29
CA GLY A 58 -4.22 3.06 -6.61
C GLY A 58 -4.98 3.79 -7.72
N LYS A 59 -6.32 3.74 -7.68
CA LYS A 59 -7.19 4.45 -8.64
C LYS A 59 -7.04 5.97 -8.60
N LEU A 60 -6.79 6.55 -7.43
CA LEU A 60 -6.52 7.98 -7.28
C LEU A 60 -5.15 8.36 -7.83
N TYR A 61 -4.12 7.55 -7.57
CA TYR A 61 -2.76 7.79 -8.07
C TYR A 61 -2.71 7.75 -9.60
N VAL A 62 -3.32 6.74 -10.24
CA VAL A 62 -3.39 6.64 -11.72
C VAL A 62 -4.10 7.85 -12.36
N ARG A 63 -5.00 8.50 -11.62
CA ARG A 63 -5.71 9.74 -12.05
C ARG A 63 -5.00 11.03 -11.65
N HIS A 64 -3.78 10.94 -11.09
CA HIS A 64 -3.01 12.08 -10.58
C HIS A 64 -3.71 12.87 -9.46
N LEU A 65 -4.66 12.24 -8.74
CA LEU A 65 -5.35 12.80 -7.59
C LEU A 65 -4.62 12.51 -6.27
N LEU A 66 -3.64 11.60 -6.31
CA LEU A 66 -2.79 11.25 -5.18
C LEU A 66 -1.31 11.37 -5.58
N LEU A 67 -0.50 11.96 -4.71
CA LEU A 67 0.94 12.09 -4.92
C LEU A 67 1.64 10.77 -4.63
N LEU A 68 2.72 10.47 -5.37
CA LEU A 68 3.59 9.32 -5.14
C LEU A 68 3.99 9.19 -3.67
N LYS A 69 4.35 10.30 -3.01
CA LYS A 69 4.75 10.31 -1.60
C LYS A 69 3.71 9.71 -0.64
N VAL A 70 2.42 9.82 -0.96
CA VAL A 70 1.36 9.21 -0.14
C VAL A 70 1.33 7.70 -0.36
N VAL A 71 1.45 7.26 -1.61
CA VAL A 71 1.57 5.83 -1.94
C VAL A 71 2.81 5.22 -1.27
N GLU A 72 3.96 5.89 -1.33
CA GLU A 72 5.19 5.46 -0.66
C GLU A 72 4.99 5.32 0.84
N TYR A 73 4.30 6.27 1.47
CA TYR A 73 4.00 6.22 2.90
C TYR A 73 3.17 4.98 3.25
N VAL A 74 2.06 4.77 2.53
CA VAL A 74 1.16 3.62 2.74
C VAL A 74 1.90 2.29 2.56
N VAL A 75 2.67 2.14 1.48
CA VAL A 75 3.43 0.91 1.22
C VAL A 75 4.50 0.68 2.29
N ARG A 76 5.19 1.73 2.74
CA ARG A 76 6.20 1.61 3.79
C ARG A 76 5.60 1.19 5.12
N ASP A 77 4.46 1.75 5.49
CA ASP A 77 3.77 1.41 6.74
C ASP A 77 3.31 -0.05 6.74
N LEU A 78 2.87 -0.57 5.59
CA LEU A 78 2.40 -1.94 5.43
C LEU A 78 3.53 -2.99 5.35
N LEU A 79 4.65 -2.72 4.66
CA LEU A 79 5.72 -3.71 4.43
C LEU A 79 6.91 -3.62 5.40
N TRP A 80 7.08 -2.48 6.08
CA TRP A 80 8.14 -2.26 7.07
C TRP A 80 7.53 -1.91 8.43
N PRO A 81 6.81 -2.86 9.06
CA PRO A 81 6.28 -2.64 10.39
C PRO A 81 7.43 -2.39 11.38
N ARG A 82 7.17 -1.57 12.39
CA ARG A 82 8.17 -1.23 13.43
C ARG A 82 8.67 -2.46 14.21
N ARG A 83 7.90 -3.55 14.22
CA ARG A 83 8.22 -4.80 14.92
C ARG A 83 7.75 -5.99 14.10
N GLY A 84 8.61 -6.99 13.94
CA GLY A 84 8.27 -8.27 13.31
C GLY A 84 8.15 -8.22 11.79
N LEU A 85 7.44 -9.21 11.25
CA LEU A 85 7.10 -9.32 9.84
C LEU A 85 5.73 -8.66 9.57
N PRO A 86 5.49 -8.14 8.36
CA PRO A 86 4.18 -7.61 7.99
C PRO A 86 3.14 -8.72 7.96
N GLU A 87 1.89 -8.39 8.31
CA GLU A 87 0.76 -9.32 8.21
C GLU A 87 0.49 -9.69 6.74
N THR A 88 -0.03 -10.90 6.48
CA THR A 88 -0.36 -11.36 5.13
C THR A 88 -1.28 -10.39 4.41
N ALA A 89 -2.32 -9.95 5.11
CA ALA A 89 -3.30 -8.99 4.63
C ALA A 89 -2.63 -7.71 4.12
N HIS A 90 -1.59 -7.23 4.80
CA HIS A 90 -0.84 -6.05 4.40
C HIS A 90 -0.03 -6.32 3.13
N VAL A 91 0.61 -7.49 3.02
CA VAL A 91 1.36 -7.89 1.82
C VAL A 91 0.42 -8.01 0.62
N ASP A 92 -0.74 -8.65 0.77
CA ASP A 92 -1.77 -8.76 -0.28
C ASP A 92 -2.29 -7.38 -0.70
N CYS A 93 -2.56 -6.48 0.25
CA CYS A 93 -2.99 -5.10 -0.04
C CYS A 93 -1.97 -4.38 -0.92
N VAL A 94 -0.68 -4.52 -0.57
CA VAL A 94 0.41 -3.90 -1.32
C VAL A 94 0.56 -4.54 -2.69
N CYS A 95 0.42 -5.85 -2.82
CA CYS A 95 0.48 -6.52 -4.12
C CYS A 95 -0.63 -6.04 -5.05
N GLN A 96 -1.86 -5.91 -4.55
CA GLN A 96 -3.00 -5.38 -5.32
C GLN A 96 -2.78 -3.91 -5.72
N LEU A 97 -2.35 -3.07 -4.77
CA LEU A 97 -2.02 -1.67 -5.04
C LEU A 97 -0.94 -1.55 -6.12
N LEU A 98 0.13 -2.33 -6.03
CA LEU A 98 1.19 -2.36 -7.03
C LEU A 98 0.68 -2.83 -8.39
N GLY A 99 -0.18 -3.86 -8.45
CA GLY A 99 -0.77 -4.31 -9.71
C GLY A 99 -1.49 -3.19 -10.47
N GLU A 100 -2.19 -2.31 -9.74
CA GLU A 100 -2.90 -1.16 -10.30
C GLU A 100 -1.95 -0.03 -10.75
N ILE A 101 -0.94 0.31 -9.94
CA ILE A 101 -0.13 1.53 -10.17
C ILE A 101 1.18 1.29 -10.90
N MET A 102 1.71 0.06 -10.87
CA MET A 102 2.97 -0.30 -11.52
C MET A 102 2.92 0.01 -13.01
N ALA A 103 1.73 -0.06 -13.61
CA ALA A 103 1.54 0.29 -15.00
C ALA A 103 1.81 1.77 -15.31
N ALA A 104 1.46 2.65 -14.37
CA ALA A 104 1.59 4.10 -14.45
C ALA A 104 2.96 4.64 -13.99
N MET A 105 3.71 3.85 -13.20
CA MET A 105 5.04 4.20 -12.71
C MET A 105 6.13 4.02 -13.78
N ASN A 106 6.29 5.02 -14.66
CA ASN A 106 7.25 4.97 -15.77
C ASN A 106 8.43 5.96 -15.63
N SER A 107 8.47 6.78 -14.56
CA SER A 107 9.59 7.72 -14.35
C SER A 107 10.75 7.11 -13.55
N SER A 108 11.96 7.67 -13.68
CA SER A 108 13.18 7.19 -12.98
C SER A 108 13.02 7.18 -11.45
N LYS A 109 12.33 8.17 -10.86
CA LYS A 109 12.12 8.24 -9.41
C LYS A 109 11.13 7.18 -8.93
N GLU A 110 10.01 7.03 -9.63
CA GLU A 110 8.99 6.01 -9.35
C GLU A 110 9.56 4.60 -9.50
N GLY A 111 10.41 4.39 -10.51
CA GLY A 111 11.12 3.12 -10.72
C GLY A 111 11.98 2.74 -9.52
N SER A 112 12.75 3.67 -8.97
CA SER A 112 13.61 3.38 -7.81
C SER A 112 12.84 2.98 -6.55
N PHE A 113 11.65 3.56 -6.34
CA PHE A 113 10.76 3.16 -5.26
C PHE A 113 10.20 1.77 -5.51
N LEU A 114 9.69 1.53 -6.72
CA LEU A 114 9.13 0.24 -7.11
C LEU A 114 10.14 -0.89 -6.95
N ASP A 115 11.39 -0.67 -7.35
CA ASP A 115 12.46 -1.67 -7.24
C ASP A 115 12.76 -2.01 -5.76
N GLN A 116 12.78 -1.02 -4.86
CA GLN A 116 12.92 -1.28 -3.41
C GLN A 116 11.78 -2.14 -2.87
N VAL A 117 10.55 -1.86 -3.30
CA VAL A 117 9.38 -2.61 -2.86
C VAL A 117 9.41 -4.05 -3.39
N LEU A 118 9.77 -4.25 -4.65
CA LEU A 118 9.87 -5.57 -5.25
C LEU A 118 10.98 -6.42 -4.61
N VAL A 119 12.14 -5.83 -4.30
CA VAL A 119 13.21 -6.51 -3.56
C VAL A 119 12.70 -6.93 -2.17
N ARG A 120 11.94 -6.07 -1.49
CA ARG A 120 11.35 -6.40 -0.19
C ARG A 120 10.34 -7.55 -0.30
N LEU A 121 9.47 -7.54 -1.31
CA LEU A 121 8.49 -8.60 -1.55
C LEU A 121 9.18 -9.93 -1.89
N ALA A 122 10.24 -9.92 -2.68
CA ALA A 122 11.04 -11.12 -2.97
C ALA A 122 11.66 -11.70 -1.69
N HIS A 123 12.28 -10.86 -0.85
CA HIS A 123 12.82 -11.30 0.43
C HIS A 123 11.73 -11.84 1.36
N LEU A 124 10.54 -11.21 1.40
CA LEU A 124 9.42 -11.73 2.16
C LEU A 124 9.03 -13.11 1.63
N LYS A 125 8.89 -13.29 0.31
CA LYS A 125 8.62 -14.60 -0.31
C LYS A 125 9.58 -15.69 0.16
N ASP A 126 10.88 -15.40 0.23
CA ASP A 126 11.90 -16.38 0.62
C ASP A 126 11.85 -16.73 2.12
N VAL A 127 11.65 -15.72 2.98
CA VAL A 127 11.48 -15.94 4.43
C VAL A 127 10.24 -16.81 4.72
N LEU A 128 9.20 -16.70 3.89
CA LEU A 128 7.96 -17.47 4.03
C LEU A 128 8.10 -18.95 3.69
N VAL A 129 9.13 -19.34 2.95
CA VAL A 129 9.41 -20.74 2.62
C VAL A 129 10.14 -21.46 3.76
N LEU A 130 10.86 -20.72 4.60
CA LEU A 130 11.79 -21.30 5.58
C LEU A 130 11.13 -21.61 6.94
N ASP A 131 10.07 -20.91 7.35
CA ASP A 131 9.43 -21.07 8.67
C ASP A 131 7.89 -21.22 8.60
N PRO A 132 7.36 -22.32 8.02
CA PRO A 132 5.92 -22.55 7.94
C PRO A 132 5.24 -22.73 9.31
N GLU A 133 5.97 -23.19 10.33
CA GLU A 133 5.43 -23.46 11.67
C GLU A 133 5.21 -22.19 12.51
N GLN A 134 5.95 -21.11 12.26
CA GLN A 134 5.84 -19.85 13.01
C GLN A 134 4.87 -18.85 12.37
N ASN A 135 4.49 -19.04 11.10
CA ASN A 135 3.63 -18.10 10.39
C ASN A 135 2.72 -18.78 9.35
N PRO A 136 1.73 -19.59 9.78
CA PRO A 136 0.86 -20.33 8.86
C PRO A 136 0.01 -19.44 7.95
N PHE A 137 -0.19 -18.16 8.32
CA PHE A 137 -1.00 -17.22 7.55
C PHE A 137 -0.22 -16.45 6.48
N ILE A 138 1.10 -16.24 6.61
CA ILE A 138 1.84 -15.31 5.73
C ILE A 138 2.25 -15.95 4.40
N GLY A 139 2.11 -17.27 4.28
CA GLY A 139 2.46 -18.04 3.08
C GLY A 139 1.27 -18.51 2.25
N SER A 140 0.16 -17.75 2.15
CA SER A 140 -0.92 -18.17 1.25
C SER A 140 -0.38 -18.33 -0.18
N GLU A 141 -0.76 -19.41 -0.87
CA GLU A 141 -0.34 -19.66 -2.25
C GLU A 141 -0.71 -18.48 -3.16
N GLY A 142 -1.84 -17.82 -2.87
CA GLY A 142 -2.30 -16.60 -3.55
C GLY A 142 -1.32 -15.43 -3.42
N THR A 143 -0.86 -15.11 -2.21
CA THR A 143 0.10 -14.03 -1.94
C THR A 143 1.41 -14.27 -2.71
N ARG A 144 1.90 -15.51 -2.72
CA ARG A 144 3.14 -15.87 -3.43
C ARG A 144 3.00 -15.71 -4.94
N CYS A 145 1.88 -16.20 -5.51
CA CYS A 145 1.57 -16.03 -6.93
C CYS A 145 1.47 -14.55 -7.31
N GLN A 146 0.88 -13.70 -6.45
CA GLN A 146 0.82 -12.26 -6.69
C GLN A 146 2.21 -11.61 -6.69
N ILE A 147 3.07 -11.95 -5.74
CA ILE A 147 4.46 -11.45 -5.69
C ILE A 147 5.21 -11.86 -6.96
N GLU A 148 5.09 -13.13 -7.39
CA GLU A 148 5.75 -13.63 -8.60
C GLU A 148 5.26 -12.92 -9.85
N HIS A 149 3.94 -12.73 -9.97
CA HIS A 149 3.35 -11.99 -11.07
C HIS A 149 3.91 -10.56 -11.17
N LEU A 150 4.05 -9.86 -10.05
CA LEU A 150 4.61 -8.51 -10.00
C LEU A 150 6.09 -8.47 -10.39
N LEU A 151 6.88 -9.45 -9.95
CA LEU A 151 8.30 -9.57 -10.33
C LEU A 151 8.44 -9.83 -11.84
N GLU A 152 7.62 -10.70 -12.42
CA GLU A 152 7.61 -10.96 -13.85
C GLU A 152 7.19 -9.73 -14.67
N LEU A 153 6.16 -9.00 -14.22
CA LEU A 153 5.71 -7.78 -14.88
C LEU A 153 6.81 -6.73 -14.94
N ARG A 154 7.59 -6.58 -13.86
CA ARG A 154 8.74 -5.67 -13.84
C ARG A 154 9.87 -6.14 -14.76
N GLY A 155 10.19 -7.43 -14.74
CA GLY A 155 11.22 -8.02 -15.60
C GLY A 155 10.94 -7.81 -17.10
N LYS A 156 9.70 -8.05 -17.54
CA LYS A 156 9.26 -7.82 -18.93
C LYS A 156 9.40 -6.35 -19.36
N ARG A 157 9.19 -5.40 -18.44
CA ARG A 157 9.29 -3.96 -18.73
C ARG A 157 10.73 -3.47 -18.87
N LEU A 158 11.64 -3.96 -18.03
CA LEU A 158 13.06 -3.62 -18.15
C LEU A 158 13.61 -4.12 -19.50
N PHE A 159 13.26 -5.35 -19.88
CA PHE A 159 13.67 -5.91 -21.17
C PHE A 159 13.15 -5.10 -22.38
N ASN A 160 11.88 -4.68 -22.35
CA ASN A 160 11.30 -3.89 -23.45
C ASN A 160 11.80 -2.43 -23.53
N ALA A 161 12.44 -1.90 -22.47
CA ALA A 161 13.00 -0.55 -22.47
C ALA A 161 14.44 -0.49 -23.04
N GLU A 162 15.10 -1.65 -23.20
CA GLU A 162 16.47 -1.78 -23.70
C GLU A 162 16.55 -2.15 -25.19
N THR A 163 15.41 -2.46 -25.83
CA THR A 163 15.24 -2.70 -27.28
C THR A 163 14.58 -1.52 -27.98
#